data_AF-A0A7V8IK56-F1
#
_entry.id   AF-A0A7V8IK56-F1
#
_cell.length_a   1.000
_cell.length_b   1.000
_cell.length_c   1.000
_cell.angle_alpha   90.00
_cell.angle_beta   90.00
_cell.angle_gamma   90.00
#
_symmetry.space_group_name_H-M   'P 1'
#
loop_
_entity.id
_entity.type
_entity.pdbx_description
1 polymer ?
#
loop_
_entity_poly.entity_id
_entity_poly.type
_entity_poly.pdbx_seq_one_letter_code
_entity_poly.pdbx_strand_id
1 'polypeptide(L)' 'MRIEEDVKLGFKDVLIWPKRSTLKSRSDVELERQFTFLHTGGNWSGVPMISRFRHAGRCAVFLL' A
#
# COMPACT_ATOMS: atom_id res chain seq x y z
N MET A 1 27.49 -1.84 -9.77
CA MET A 1 26.33 -1.03 -10.19
C MET A 1 25.64 -1.81 -11.30
N ARG A 2 24.43 -2.33 -11.08
CA ARG A 2 23.66 -3.05 -12.11
C ARG A 2 22.62 -2.06 -12.61
N ILE A 3 22.73 -1.65 -13.87
CA ILE A 3 21.78 -0.74 -14.50
C ILE A 3 20.65 -1.61 -15.04
N GLU A 4 19.42 -1.34 -14.60
CA GLU A 4 18.23 -2.01 -15.14
C GLU A 4 17.77 -1.21 -16.36
N GLU A 5 17.75 -1.86 -17.53
CA GLU A 5 17.41 -1.22 -18.83
C GLU A 5 15.91 -1.26 -19.15
N ASP A 6 15.10 -1.88 -18.29
CA ASP A 6 13.67 -2.04 -18.53
C ASP A 6 12.88 -0.75 -18.35
N VAL A 7 11.87 -0.56 -19.21
CA VAL A 7 10.92 0.56 -19.14
C VAL A 7 10.13 0.51 -17.84
N LYS A 8 10.17 1.59 -17.05
CA LYS A 8 9.37 1.73 -15.83
C LYS A 8 8.08 2.48 -16.16
N LEU A 9 6.94 1.89 -15.85
CA LEU A 9 5.62 2.50 -16.05
C LEU A 9 5.20 3.29 -14.81
N GLY A 10 4.68 4.49 -14.99
CA GLY A 10 4.04 5.28 -13.95
C GLY A 10 2.55 4.98 -13.84
N PHE A 11 1.89 5.51 -12.80
CA PHE A 11 0.44 5.33 -12.60
C PHE A 11 -0.42 5.91 -13.74
N LYS A 12 0.09 6.89 -14.50
CA LYS A 12 -0.60 7.46 -15.66
C LYS A 12 -0.57 6.54 -16.88
N ASP A 13 0.39 5.62 -16.93
CA ASP A 13 0.66 4.76 -18.08
C ASP A 13 -0.09 3.42 -17.98
N VAL A 14 -0.82 3.19 -16.88
CA VAL A 14 -1.51 1.93 -16.59
C VAL A 14 -2.97 2.14 -16.20
N LEU A 15 -3.82 1.20 -16.60
CA LEU A 15 -5.22 1.12 -16.19
C LEU A 15 -5.48 -0.23 -15.52
N ILE A 16 -6.35 -0.24 -14.52
CA ILE A 16 -6.84 -1.48 -13.92
C ILE A 16 -7.88 -2.08 -14.85
N TRP A 17 -7.67 -3.33 -15.28
CA TRP A 17 -8.70 -4.06 -16.01
C TRP A 17 -9.78 -4.54 -15.03
N PRO A 18 -11.04 -4.10 -15.16
CA PRO A 18 -12.08 -4.50 -14.23
C PRO A 18 -12.42 -5.99 -14.42
N LYS A 19 -12.45 -6.73 -13.31
CA LYS A 19 -13.03 -8.07 -13.24
C LYS A 19 -14.39 -7.98 -12.55
N ARG A 20 -15.33 -8.83 -12.95
CA ARG A 20 -16.66 -8.90 -12.32
C ARG A 20 -16.51 -9.14 -10.82
N SER A 21 -17.04 -8.23 -10.01
CA SER A 21 -17.10 -8.39 -8.56
C SER A 21 -18.16 -9.42 -8.17
N THR A 22 -17.90 -10.17 -7.12
CA THR A 22 -18.88 -11.06 -6.47
C THR A 22 -19.55 -10.40 -5.26
N LEU A 23 -19.03 -9.27 -4.79
CA LEU A 23 -19.56 -8.50 -3.67
C LEU A 23 -20.82 -7.72 -4.07
N LYS A 24 -21.77 -7.61 -3.14
CA LYS A 24 -23.06 -6.94 -3.35
C LYS A 24 -23.00 -5.44 -3.05
N SER A 25 -22.19 -5.05 -2.07
CA SER A 25 -22.01 -3.66 -1.66
C SER A 25 -20.54 -3.29 -1.50
N ARG A 26 -20.23 -1.99 -1.62
CA ARG A 26 -18.91 -1.43 -1.31
C ARG A 26 -18.56 -1.54 0.17
N SER A 27 -19.56 -1.61 1.04
CA SER A 27 -19.39 -1.85 2.48
C SER A 27 -18.82 -3.22 2.81
N ASP A 28 -18.94 -4.18 1.88
CA ASP A 28 -18.53 -5.56 2.09
C ASP A 28 -17.06 -5.79 1.69
N VAL A 29 -16.34 -4.71 1.33
CA VAL A 29 -14.94 -4.75 0.91
C VAL A 29 -14.03 -4.72 2.14
N GLU A 30 -13.26 -5.80 2.34
CA GLU A 30 -12.23 -5.86 3.37
C GLU A 30 -10.95 -5.12 2.94
N LEU A 31 -10.61 -4.07 3.67
CA LEU A 31 -9.45 -3.21 3.40
C LEU A 31 -8.26 -3.55 4.29
N GLU A 32 -8.44 -4.28 5.38
CA GLU A 32 -7.31 -4.65 6.24
C GLU A 32 -6.31 -5.55 5.53
N ARG A 33 -5.04 -5.29 5.77
CA ARG A 33 -3.90 -6.08 5.28
C ARG A 33 -2.91 -6.30 6.41
N GLN A 34 -2.30 -7.47 6.41
CA GLN A 34 -1.18 -7.78 7.30
C GLN A 34 0.13 -7.33 6.66
N PHE A 35 0.93 -6.62 7.46
CA PHE A 35 2.25 -6.14 7.09
C PHE A 35 3.27 -6.71 8.07
N THR A 36 4.37 -7.22 7.52
CA THR A 36 5.53 -7.65 8.31
C THR A 36 6.64 -6.62 8.13
N PHE A 37 7.08 -6.02 9.24
CA PHE A 37 8.16 -5.03 9.20
C PHE A 37 9.51 -5.73 9.04
N LEU A 38 10.24 -5.35 8.00
CA LEU A 38 11.53 -5.97 7.65
C LEU A 38 12.58 -5.86 8.76
N HIS A 39 12.57 -4.76 9.53
CA HIS A 39 13.64 -4.46 10.49
C HIS A 39 13.33 -4.86 11.93
N THR A 40 12.07 -4.80 12.35
CA THR A 40 11.65 -5.14 13.72
C THR A 40 11.07 -6.55 13.81
N GLY A 41 10.71 -7.18 12.70
CA GLY A 41 10.00 -8.47 12.67
C GLY A 41 8.57 -8.40 13.23
N GLY A 42 8.07 -7.19 13.54
CA GLY A 42 6.71 -6.98 14.01
C GLY A 42 5.68 -7.22 12.90
N ASN A 43 4.49 -7.68 13.30
CA ASN A 43 3.33 -7.79 12.42
C ASN A 43 2.29 -6.74 12.79
N TRP A 44 1.70 -6.10 11.79
CA TRP A 44 0.61 -5.13 11.97
C TRP A 44 -0.52 -5.41 10.98
N SER A 45 -1.77 -5.35 11.45
CA SER A 45 -2.97 -5.44 10.60
C SER A 45 -3.65 -4.09 10.55
N GLY A 46 -4.02 -3.64 9.35
CA GLY A 46 -4.84 -2.44 9.18
C GLY A 46 -4.96 -2.01 7.73
N VAL A 47 -5.63 -0.88 7.51
CA VAL A 47 -5.84 -0.31 6.17
C VAL A 47 -4.49 0.17 5.59
N PRO A 48 -4.15 -0.14 4.32
CA PRO A 48 -2.85 0.14 3.70
C PRO A 48 -2.64 1.63 3.37
N MET A 49 -2.64 2.49 4.39
CA MET A 49 -2.47 3.93 4.30
C MET A 49 -1.30 4.35 5.20
N ILE A 50 -0.14 4.59 4.59
CA ILE A 50 1.09 4.95 5.30
C ILE A 50 1.59 6.26 4.74
N SER A 51 1.77 7.25 5.62
CA SER A 51 2.40 8.51 5.28
C SER A 51 3.44 8.87 6.35
N ARG A 52 4.49 9.55 5.93
CA ARG A 52 5.50 10.13 6.81
C ARG A 52 5.55 11.61 6.54
N PHE A 53 5.06 12.41 7.48
CA PHE A 53 5.10 13.86 7.36
C PHE A 53 5.94 14.47 8.48
N ARG A 54 7.02 15.17 8.11
CA ARG A 54 8.03 15.69 9.06
C ARG A 54 7.55 16.88 9.89
N HIS A 55 6.49 17.58 9.48
CA HIS A 55 6.04 18.85 10.09
C HIS A 55 4.60 18.86 10.65
N ALA A 56 3.95 17.71 10.74
CA ALA A 56 2.62 17.57 11.33
C ALA A 56 2.80 16.66 12.52
N GLY A 57 2.78 17.26 13.71
CA GLY A 57 2.75 16.51 14.95
C GLY A 57 1.56 15.56 14.91
N ARG A 58 1.85 14.25 14.83
CA ARG A 58 0.92 13.12 14.89
C ARG A 58 0.16 12.80 13.60
N CYS A 59 0.88 12.23 12.64
CA CYS A 59 0.42 11.06 11.88
C CYS A 59 1.67 10.42 11.27
N ALA A 60 2.32 9.56 12.06
CA ALA A 60 3.30 8.63 11.57
C ALA A 60 2.79 7.27 12.02
N VAL A 61 2.24 6.49 11.07
CA VAL A 61 2.31 5.04 11.20
C VAL A 61 3.81 4.78 11.32
N PHE A 62 4.22 4.43 12.54
CA PHE A 62 5.59 4.41 12.99
C PHE A 62 6.36 3.48 12.05
N LEU A 63 7.18 4.08 11.19
CA LEU A 63 8.05 3.36 10.29
C LEU A 63 9.33 3.07 11.08
N LEU A 64 9.24 2.10 11.99
CA LEU A 64 10.36 1.35 12.57
C LEU A 64 10.00 -0.14 12.55
#